data_AF-A0A9D7TZX6-F1
#
_entry.id   AF-A0A9D7TZX6-F1
#
_cell.length_a   1.000
_cell.length_b   1.000
_cell.length_c   1.000
_cell.angle_alpha   90.00
_cell.angle_beta   90.00
_cell.angle_gamma   90.00
#
_symmetry.space_group_name_H-M   'P 1'
#
loop_
_entity.id
_entity.type
_entity.pdbx_description
1 polymer ?
#
loop_
_entity_poly.entity_id
_entity_poly.type
_entity_poly.pdbx_seq_one_letter_code
_entity_poly.pdbx_strand_id
1 'polypeptide(L)'
;MAHTEQEILMNTNYGLDIYAHILREFYPDETVINLKGRETRPSKNPFTGDSLTLVFEEISNQFFYKDLVKTDFQGNPFQFAEMHFKKSGNDLLEIIVQSLNLRIGKIRNKFPLFLKPEAKPKIQLFPVSIPRFSLFHAPVTNTIPAKELSLKDVYELILNEYEPQTTQLRNISDKKESRAFKAKNFNYVTFSGTFSSRKDEALIKHSGYLALDFDHLGDCDALKTALLNDPFFETELLFRSPSGDGLKWVISIDITQNTHQEWFLAIKNYLETTYHQKVDSAGKDVSRACFLPNDTQIFINPKYLQK
;
A
#
# COMPACT_ATOMS: atom_id res chain seq x y z
N MET A 1 -17.50 -25.03 -1.10
CA MET A 1 -16.33 -25.37 -1.95
C MET A 1 -15.30 -26.00 -1.03
N ALA A 2 -14.75 -27.16 -1.38
CA ALA A 2 -13.71 -27.77 -0.55
C ALA A 2 -12.44 -26.91 -0.66
N HIS A 3 -11.90 -26.47 0.48
CA HIS A 3 -10.64 -25.74 0.54
C HIS A 3 -9.48 -26.73 0.43
N THR A 4 -8.41 -26.36 -0.27
CA THR A 4 -7.21 -27.20 -0.35
C THR A 4 -6.19 -26.79 0.71
N GLU A 5 -5.38 -27.74 1.19
CA GLU A 5 -4.27 -27.47 2.12
C GLU A 5 -3.30 -26.41 1.54
N GLN A 6 -3.03 -26.47 0.24
CA GLN A 6 -2.13 -25.54 -0.42
C GLN A 6 -2.64 -24.09 -0.41
N GLU A 7 -3.94 -23.88 -0.60
CA GLU A 7 -4.54 -22.55 -0.50
C GLU A 7 -4.46 -22.00 0.93
N ILE A 8 -4.64 -22.85 1.93
CA ILE A 8 -4.54 -22.46 3.34
C ILE A 8 -3.10 -22.07 3.68
N LEU A 9 -2.10 -22.85 3.26
CA LEU A 9 -0.69 -22.54 3.50
C LEU A 9 -0.29 -21.18 2.92
N MET A 10 -0.70 -20.88 1.68
CA MET A 10 -0.42 -19.57 1.05
C MET A 10 -1.03 -18.38 1.80
N ASN A 11 -2.12 -18.59 2.53
CA ASN A 11 -2.84 -17.53 3.27
C ASN A 11 -2.52 -17.49 4.77
N THR A 12 -1.60 -18.34 5.25
CA THR A 12 -1.25 -18.48 6.68
C THR A 12 0.25 -18.34 6.93
N ASN A 13 0.94 -17.58 6.08
CA ASN A 13 2.40 -17.48 6.08
C ASN A 13 3.06 -18.86 6.09
N TYR A 14 2.68 -19.69 5.10
CA TYR A 14 3.16 -21.07 4.95
C TYR A 14 2.84 -22.00 6.13
N GLY A 15 1.76 -21.71 6.85
CA GLY A 15 1.26 -22.48 7.99
C GLY A 15 1.68 -21.94 9.36
N LEU A 16 2.51 -20.89 9.43
CA LEU A 16 2.96 -20.32 10.70
C LEU A 16 1.81 -19.74 11.53
N ASP A 17 0.82 -19.13 10.87
CA ASP A 17 -0.33 -18.53 11.56
C ASP A 17 -1.24 -19.58 12.20
N ILE A 18 -1.28 -20.80 11.65
CA ILE A 18 -2.03 -21.94 12.22
C ILE A 18 -1.45 -22.30 13.60
N TYR A 19 -0.13 -22.44 13.68
CA TYR A 19 0.56 -22.71 14.94
C TYR A 19 0.35 -21.57 15.94
N ALA A 20 0.52 -20.32 15.50
CA ALA A 20 0.40 -19.15 16.36
C ALA A 20 -1.01 -19.04 16.96
N HIS A 21 -2.04 -19.30 16.17
CA HIS A 21 -3.43 -19.25 16.62
C HIS A 21 -3.71 -20.31 17.69
N ILE A 22 -3.34 -21.57 17.42
CA ILE A 22 -3.52 -22.66 18.38
C ILE A 22 -2.76 -22.37 19.68
N LEU A 23 -1.49 -21.94 19.59
CA LEU A 23 -0.70 -21.65 20.78
C LEU A 23 -1.25 -20.49 21.61
N ARG A 24 -1.87 -19.47 21.00
CA ARG A 24 -2.50 -18.35 21.72
C ARG A 24 -3.72 -18.78 22.54
N GLU A 25 -4.38 -19.87 22.18
CA GLU A 25 -5.46 -20.41 23.02
C GLU A 25 -4.93 -20.99 24.34
N PHE A 26 -3.71 -21.53 24.33
CA PHE A 26 -3.04 -22.03 25.54
C PHE A 26 -2.31 -20.91 26.30
N TYR A 27 -1.75 -19.93 25.58
CA TYR A 27 -0.92 -18.86 26.15
C TYR A 27 -1.33 -17.48 25.60
N PRO A 28 -2.48 -16.92 26.04
CA PRO A 28 -3.07 -15.72 25.43
C PRO A 28 -2.24 -14.44 25.59
N ASP A 29 -1.49 -14.32 26.69
CA ASP A 29 -0.72 -13.11 27.03
C ASP A 29 0.79 -13.26 26.76
N GLU A 30 1.20 -14.33 26.09
CA GLU A 30 2.61 -14.62 25.80
C GLU A 30 2.94 -14.50 24.31
N THR A 31 4.19 -14.17 24.00
CA THR A 31 4.72 -14.31 22.66
C THR A 31 4.92 -15.78 22.35
N VAL A 32 3.98 -16.38 21.62
CA VAL A 32 3.94 -17.82 21.36
C VAL A 32 4.91 -18.32 20.29
N ILE A 33 5.38 -17.44 19.39
CA ILE A 33 6.32 -17.77 18.32
C ILE A 33 7.30 -16.62 18.14
N ASN A 34 8.60 -16.94 18.07
CA ASN A 34 9.67 -15.97 17.78
C ASN A 34 10.47 -16.43 16.56
N LEU A 35 10.15 -15.88 15.39
CA LEU A 35 10.78 -16.23 14.13
C LEU A 35 12.12 -15.49 13.96
N LYS A 36 13.18 -16.23 13.61
CA LYS A 36 14.51 -15.69 13.31
C LYS A 36 15.03 -16.32 12.02
N GLY A 37 14.76 -15.67 10.88
CA GLY A 37 15.10 -16.23 9.58
C GLY A 37 14.10 -17.31 9.17
N ARG A 38 14.58 -18.51 8.85
CA ARG A 38 13.76 -19.67 8.43
C ARG A 38 13.42 -20.65 9.55
N GLU A 39 13.85 -20.35 10.76
CA GLU A 39 13.59 -21.14 11.96
C GLU A 39 13.06 -20.26 13.09
N THR A 40 12.39 -20.88 14.05
CA THR A 40 11.87 -20.20 15.25
C THR A 40 12.70 -20.55 16.48
N ARG A 41 12.70 -19.68 17.49
CA ARG A 41 13.21 -20.04 18.83
C ARG A 41 12.27 -21.04 19.48
N PRO A 42 12.78 -21.90 20.40
CA PRO A 42 11.95 -22.82 21.16
C PRO A 42 10.80 -22.10 21.85
N SER A 43 9.61 -22.65 21.68
CA SER A 43 8.34 -22.15 22.21
C SER A 43 7.72 -23.22 23.11
N LYS A 44 6.77 -22.83 23.96
CA LYS A 44 6.10 -23.77 24.88
C LYS A 44 5.26 -24.76 24.08
N ASN A 45 5.36 -26.04 24.40
CA ASN A 45 4.60 -27.10 23.77
C ASN A 45 3.43 -27.55 24.67
N PRO A 46 2.18 -27.16 24.36
CA PRO A 46 1.01 -27.54 25.17
C PRO A 46 0.71 -29.05 25.12
N PHE A 47 1.30 -29.79 24.18
CA PHE A 47 1.09 -31.23 24.01
C PHE A 47 2.16 -32.09 24.70
N THR A 48 3.19 -31.48 25.28
CA THR A 48 4.27 -32.16 26.02
C THR A 48 4.50 -31.55 27.41
N GLY A 49 3.44 -31.03 28.03
CA GLY A 49 3.48 -30.51 29.40
C GLY A 49 4.14 -29.13 29.52
N ASP A 50 3.86 -28.24 28.56
CA ASP A 50 4.27 -26.84 28.50
C ASP A 50 5.78 -26.59 28.48
N SER A 51 6.55 -27.60 28.10
CA SER A 51 8.00 -27.52 27.96
C SER A 51 8.42 -26.59 26.82
N LEU A 52 9.48 -25.79 27.01
CA LEU A 52 9.99 -24.85 25.99
C LEU A 52 10.83 -25.58 24.92
N THR A 53 10.20 -26.48 24.18
CA THR A 53 10.86 -27.46 23.30
C THR A 53 10.33 -27.45 21.87
N LEU A 54 9.26 -26.72 21.58
CA LEU A 54 8.63 -26.69 20.26
C LEU A 54 9.34 -25.72 19.32
N VAL A 55 9.78 -26.21 18.17
CA VAL A 55 10.45 -25.41 17.13
C VAL A 55 9.75 -25.63 15.78
N PHE A 56 9.68 -24.56 15.00
CA PHE A 56 9.17 -24.55 13.64
C PHE A 56 10.28 -24.22 12.64
N GLU A 57 10.35 -24.98 11.55
CA GLU A 57 11.33 -24.85 10.47
C GLU A 57 10.63 -24.80 9.11
N GLU A 58 11.03 -23.87 8.25
CA GLU A 58 10.50 -23.72 6.90
C GLU A 58 11.21 -24.66 5.91
N ILE A 59 10.47 -25.57 5.28
CA ILE A 59 10.96 -26.45 4.22
C ILE A 59 10.04 -26.31 3.01
N SER A 60 10.58 -25.85 1.88
CA SER A 60 9.86 -25.75 0.60
C SER A 60 8.51 -24.98 0.69
N ASN A 61 8.52 -23.79 1.31
CA ASN A 61 7.33 -22.96 1.53
C ASN A 61 6.25 -23.60 2.42
N GLN A 62 6.66 -24.40 3.41
CA GLN A 62 5.79 -24.92 4.47
C GLN A 62 6.55 -25.01 5.78
N PHE A 63 5.95 -24.56 6.89
CA PHE A 63 6.53 -24.72 8.21
C PHE A 63 6.18 -26.07 8.82
N PHE A 64 7.19 -26.81 9.28
CA PHE A 64 7.06 -28.06 10.02
C PHE A 64 7.40 -27.83 11.49
N TYR A 65 6.66 -28.46 12.40
CA TYR A 65 6.98 -28.44 13.81
C TYR A 65 7.83 -29.65 14.19
N LYS A 66 8.71 -29.48 15.17
CA LYS A 66 9.49 -30.53 15.82
C LYS A 66 9.69 -30.20 17.29
N ASP A 67 9.64 -31.22 18.15
CA ASP A 67 10.03 -31.09 19.55
C ASP A 67 11.49 -31.50 19.75
N LEU A 68 12.26 -30.66 20.45
CA LEU A 68 13.69 -30.88 20.68
C LEU A 68 14.00 -32.04 21.64
N VAL A 69 13.04 -32.46 22.48
CA VAL A 69 13.22 -33.53 23.48
C VAL A 69 12.51 -34.80 23.03
N LYS A 70 11.29 -34.67 22.50
CA LYS A 70 10.50 -35.79 21.99
C LYS A 70 10.64 -35.86 20.47
N THR A 71 11.67 -36.55 19.99
CA THR A 71 12.02 -36.66 18.56
C THR A 71 10.89 -37.20 17.67
N ASP A 72 9.98 -38.00 18.23
CA ASP A 72 8.82 -38.54 17.51
C ASP A 72 7.69 -37.52 17.36
N PHE A 73 7.76 -36.38 18.05
CA PHE A 73 6.77 -35.30 17.99
C PHE A 73 7.19 -34.28 16.93
N GLN A 74 6.90 -34.60 15.67
CA GLN A 74 7.14 -33.74 14.53
C GLN A 74 6.02 -33.90 13.50
N GLY A 75 5.80 -32.88 12.68
CA GLY A 75 4.74 -32.92 11.67
C GLY A 75 4.49 -31.58 10.99
N ASN A 76 3.38 -31.51 10.28
CA ASN A 76 2.97 -30.35 9.50
C ASN A 76 1.89 -29.51 10.23
N PRO A 77 1.50 -28.34 9.70
CA PRO A 77 0.56 -27.45 10.37
C PRO A 77 -0.83 -28.06 10.57
N PHE A 78 -1.26 -28.91 9.62
CA PHE A 78 -2.56 -29.56 9.68
C PHE A 78 -2.57 -30.65 10.74
N GLN A 79 -1.53 -31.49 10.82
CA GLN A 79 -1.38 -32.49 11.88
C GLN A 79 -1.36 -31.86 13.28
N PHE A 80 -0.74 -30.69 13.41
CA PHE A 80 -0.79 -29.93 14.66
C PHE A 80 -2.20 -29.44 14.99
N ALA A 81 -2.94 -28.96 13.99
CA ALA A 81 -4.34 -28.59 14.13
C ALA A 81 -5.25 -29.78 14.44
N GLU A 82 -5.00 -30.97 13.86
CA GLU A 82 -5.73 -32.20 14.16
C GLU A 82 -5.62 -32.57 15.64
N MET A 83 -4.43 -32.43 16.24
CA MET A 83 -4.22 -32.69 17.66
C MET A 83 -5.03 -31.76 18.56
N HIS A 84 -5.15 -30.49 18.18
CA HIS A 84 -5.90 -29.49 18.93
C HIS A 84 -7.41 -29.62 18.75
N PHE A 85 -7.90 -29.55 17.50
CA PHE A 85 -9.33 -29.53 17.18
C PHE A 85 -9.99 -30.91 17.20
N LYS A 86 -9.20 -32.00 17.20
CA LYS A 86 -9.67 -33.40 17.18
C LYS A 86 -10.62 -33.70 15.99
N LYS A 87 -10.30 -33.10 14.85
CA LYS A 87 -11.00 -33.22 13.56
C LYS A 87 -9.97 -33.52 12.47
N SER A 88 -10.40 -34.06 11.34
CA SER A 88 -9.51 -34.39 10.21
C SER A 88 -10.20 -34.12 8.87
N GLY A 89 -9.43 -34.12 7.78
CA GLY A 89 -9.94 -33.92 6.43
C GLY A 89 -10.63 -32.56 6.23
N ASN A 90 -11.69 -32.51 5.42
CA ASN A 90 -12.35 -31.25 5.05
C ASN A 90 -12.92 -30.48 6.25
N ASP A 91 -13.41 -31.20 7.27
CA ASP A 91 -13.94 -30.59 8.50
C ASP A 91 -12.86 -29.80 9.24
N LEU A 92 -11.63 -30.31 9.28
CA LEU A 92 -10.49 -29.61 9.85
C LEU A 92 -10.17 -28.35 9.04
N LEU A 93 -10.11 -28.47 7.71
CA LEU A 93 -9.79 -27.34 6.84
C LEU A 93 -10.83 -26.21 6.99
N GLU A 94 -12.11 -26.57 7.12
CA GLU A 94 -13.18 -25.60 7.37
C GLU A 94 -13.03 -24.92 8.73
N ILE A 95 -12.70 -25.67 9.79
CA ILE A 95 -12.45 -25.09 11.12
C ILE A 95 -11.28 -24.12 11.08
N ILE A 96 -10.15 -24.48 10.46
CA ILE A 96 -8.98 -23.61 10.34
C ILE A 96 -9.34 -22.33 9.58
N VAL A 97 -10.05 -22.45 8.46
CA VAL A 97 -10.49 -21.30 7.66
C VAL A 97 -11.40 -20.37 8.47
N GLN A 98 -12.31 -20.92 9.27
CA GLN A 98 -13.21 -20.15 10.11
C GLN A 98 -12.48 -19.52 11.30
N SER A 99 -11.62 -20.26 11.99
CA SER A 99 -10.95 -19.82 13.23
C SER A 99 -9.90 -18.74 12.96
N LEU A 100 -9.20 -18.83 11.83
CA LEU A 100 -8.24 -17.84 11.34
C LEU A 100 -8.90 -16.76 10.46
N ASN A 101 -10.20 -16.86 10.19
CA ASN A 101 -10.94 -15.96 9.31
C ASN A 101 -10.31 -15.82 7.91
N LEU A 102 -9.83 -16.94 7.35
CA LEU A 102 -9.19 -16.99 6.04
C LEU A 102 -10.21 -16.82 4.93
N ARG A 103 -9.93 -15.96 3.94
CA ARG A 103 -10.87 -15.65 2.84
C ARG A 103 -10.61 -16.52 1.60
N ILE A 104 -10.58 -17.83 1.77
CA ILE A 104 -10.24 -18.79 0.69
C ILE A 104 -11.48 -19.08 -0.17
N GLY A 105 -11.34 -19.13 -1.50
CA GLY A 105 -12.41 -19.50 -2.44
C GLY A 105 -13.50 -18.44 -2.68
N LYS A 106 -13.44 -17.26 -2.06
CA LYS A 106 -14.17 -16.10 -2.57
C LYS A 106 -13.41 -15.61 -3.80
N ILE A 107 -14.10 -15.46 -4.93
CA ILE A 107 -13.61 -14.62 -6.04
C ILE A 107 -12.97 -13.39 -5.39
N ARG A 108 -11.79 -12.96 -5.84
CA ARG A 108 -11.20 -11.64 -5.51
C ARG A 108 -12.11 -10.53 -6.07
N ASN A 109 -13.35 -10.49 -5.63
CA ASN A 109 -14.30 -9.43 -5.79
C ASN A 109 -14.31 -8.70 -4.46
N LYS A 110 -13.66 -7.54 -4.47
CA LYS A 110 -13.89 -6.38 -3.60
C LYS A 110 -14.09 -6.71 -2.13
N PHE A 111 -13.07 -6.40 -1.35
CA PHE A 111 -13.21 -5.86 0.01
C PHE A 111 -14.66 -5.61 0.45
N PRO A 112 -15.21 -6.37 1.42
CA PRO A 112 -16.17 -5.81 2.34
C PRO A 112 -15.34 -5.25 3.50
N LEU A 113 -14.82 -4.03 3.31
CA LEU A 113 -14.63 -3.09 4.41
C LEU A 113 -15.98 -2.39 4.62
N PHE A 114 -17.04 -3.17 4.84
CA PHE A 114 -18.17 -2.70 5.59
C PHE A 114 -17.84 -3.00 7.04
N LEU A 115 -17.36 -1.96 7.71
CA LEU A 115 -17.84 -1.65 9.06
C LEU A 115 -19.30 -2.11 9.16
N LYS A 116 -19.67 -2.83 10.22
CA LYS A 116 -21.09 -2.97 10.56
C LYS A 116 -21.72 -1.58 10.39
N PRO A 117 -22.90 -1.42 9.76
CA PRO A 117 -23.58 -0.15 9.80
C PRO A 117 -23.95 0.08 11.26
N GLU A 118 -23.08 0.77 12.00
CA GLU A 118 -23.54 1.54 13.13
C GLU A 118 -24.65 2.44 12.58
N ALA A 119 -25.75 2.50 13.33
CA ALA A 119 -26.91 3.29 12.98
C ALA A 119 -26.43 4.63 12.42
N LYS A 120 -26.83 4.95 11.18
CA LYS A 120 -26.38 6.14 10.44
C LYS A 120 -26.27 7.29 11.44
N PRO A 121 -25.06 7.77 11.78
CA PRO A 121 -24.96 8.99 12.56
C PRO A 121 -25.74 10.02 11.76
N LYS A 122 -26.65 10.73 12.44
CA LYS A 122 -27.41 11.83 11.81
C LYS A 122 -26.43 12.62 10.97
N ILE A 123 -26.64 12.63 9.65
CA ILE A 123 -25.78 13.36 8.72
C ILE A 123 -25.89 14.83 9.13
N GLN A 124 -24.93 15.29 9.92
CA GLN A 124 -24.60 16.69 9.96
C GLN A 124 -24.04 16.98 8.57
N LEU A 125 -24.83 17.68 7.77
CA LEU A 125 -24.42 18.21 6.47
C LEU A 125 -23.30 19.22 6.73
N PHE A 126 -22.08 18.74 6.91
CA PHE A 126 -20.91 19.57 6.79
C PHE A 126 -20.75 19.91 5.31
N PRO A 127 -20.46 21.17 4.95
CA PRO A 127 -20.10 21.50 3.59
C PRO A 127 -18.93 20.62 3.15
N VAL A 128 -19.09 19.86 2.08
CA VAL A 128 -18.03 19.00 1.52
C VAL A 128 -16.88 19.93 1.09
N SER A 129 -15.86 20.02 1.93
CA SER A 129 -14.65 20.80 1.67
C SER A 129 -13.83 20.06 0.61
N ILE A 130 -13.88 20.52 -0.65
CA ILE A 130 -12.99 20.02 -1.71
C ILE A 130 -11.54 20.22 -1.26
N PRO A 131 -10.72 19.16 -1.17
CA PRO A 131 -9.32 19.31 -0.79
C PRO A 131 -8.56 20.25 -1.72
N ARG A 132 -7.73 21.10 -1.12
CA ARG A 132 -6.91 22.10 -1.81
C ARG A 132 -5.44 21.87 -1.54
N PHE A 133 -4.60 22.27 -2.49
CA PHE A 133 -3.15 22.24 -2.37
C PHE A 133 -2.50 23.38 -3.15
N SER A 134 -1.26 23.73 -2.80
CA SER A 134 -0.56 24.88 -3.38
C SER A 134 -0.02 24.59 -4.79
N LEU A 135 -0.24 25.54 -5.71
CA LEU A 135 0.46 25.68 -6.98
C LEU A 135 1.61 26.68 -6.82
N PHE A 136 2.73 26.40 -7.49
CA PHE A 136 3.89 27.26 -7.59
C PHE A 136 4.26 27.49 -9.05
N HIS A 137 4.60 28.73 -9.40
CA HIS A 137 5.10 29.06 -10.73
C HIS A 137 6.56 28.66 -10.87
N ALA A 138 6.94 28.21 -12.07
CA ALA A 138 8.33 27.98 -12.43
C ALA A 138 9.18 29.26 -12.20
N PRO A 139 10.47 29.14 -11.87
CA PRO A 139 11.24 27.91 -11.71
C PRO A 139 10.98 27.21 -10.37
N VAL A 140 11.46 25.97 -10.20
CA VAL A 140 11.36 25.19 -8.95
C VAL A 140 12.02 25.87 -7.74
N THR A 141 12.87 26.86 -7.95
CA THR A 141 13.45 27.68 -6.87
C THR A 141 12.48 28.73 -6.34
N ASN A 142 11.40 29.05 -7.07
CA ASN A 142 10.30 29.84 -6.54
C ASN A 142 9.50 28.98 -5.56
N THR A 143 9.61 29.31 -4.27
CA THR A 143 8.97 28.58 -3.17
C THR A 143 7.76 29.30 -2.60
N ILE A 144 7.26 30.34 -3.27
CA ILE A 144 6.09 31.11 -2.85
C ILE A 144 4.85 30.56 -3.58
N PRO A 145 3.81 30.13 -2.84
CA PRO A 145 2.58 29.62 -3.45
C PRO A 145 1.88 30.72 -4.24
N ALA A 146 1.46 30.40 -5.47
CA ALA A 146 0.75 31.32 -6.35
C ALA A 146 -0.77 31.29 -6.13
N LYS A 147 -1.33 30.08 -5.98
CA LYS A 147 -2.75 29.83 -5.75
C LYS A 147 -2.99 28.45 -5.16
N GLU A 148 -4.19 28.23 -4.64
CA GLU A 148 -4.66 26.92 -4.22
C GLU A 148 -5.50 26.27 -5.33
N LEU A 149 -5.24 25.00 -5.60
CA LEU A 149 -5.92 24.21 -6.63
C LEU A 149 -6.59 22.97 -6.04
N SER A 150 -7.63 22.50 -6.71
CA SER A 150 -8.22 21.18 -6.54
C SER A 150 -7.65 20.18 -7.57
N LEU A 151 -7.96 18.89 -7.42
CA LEU A 151 -7.58 17.88 -8.42
C LEU A 151 -8.19 18.16 -9.79
N LYS A 152 -9.43 18.67 -9.85
CA LYS A 152 -10.09 19.02 -11.10
C LYS A 152 -9.33 20.14 -11.83
N ASP A 153 -8.90 21.18 -11.09
CA ASP A 153 -8.12 22.28 -11.67
C ASP A 153 -6.79 21.77 -12.25
N VAL A 154 -6.10 20.85 -11.55
CA VAL A 154 -4.86 20.24 -12.04
C VAL A 154 -5.09 19.35 -13.25
N TYR A 155 -6.19 18.58 -13.26
CA TYR A 155 -6.57 17.76 -14.40
C TYR A 155 -6.77 18.61 -15.66
N GLU A 156 -7.50 19.72 -15.55
CA GLU A 156 -7.71 20.66 -16.67
C GLU A 156 -6.38 21.29 -17.14
N LEU A 157 -5.49 21.63 -16.21
CA LEU A 157 -4.15 22.14 -16.54
C LEU A 157 -3.28 21.09 -17.26
N ILE A 158 -3.20 19.85 -16.77
CA ILE A 158 -2.39 18.80 -17.41
C ILE A 158 -2.96 18.42 -18.78
N LEU A 159 -4.28 18.44 -18.94
CA LEU A 159 -4.93 18.09 -20.19
C LEU A 159 -4.69 19.13 -21.30
N ASN A 160 -4.80 20.42 -20.95
CA ASN A 160 -4.87 21.50 -21.94
C ASN A 160 -3.63 22.40 -21.99
N GLU A 161 -2.82 22.43 -20.93
CA GLU A 161 -1.64 23.27 -20.82
C GLU A 161 -0.36 22.43 -20.90
N TYR A 162 0.76 23.15 -21.02
CA TYR A 162 2.12 22.62 -20.98
C TYR A 162 2.63 21.77 -22.16
N GLU A 163 1.90 21.71 -23.27
CA GLU A 163 2.33 20.93 -24.45
C GLU A 163 3.69 21.41 -25.00
N PRO A 164 3.94 22.71 -25.25
CA PRO A 164 5.21 23.15 -25.83
C PRO A 164 6.45 22.79 -24.98
N GLN A 165 6.42 23.07 -23.67
CA GLN A 165 7.54 22.72 -22.78
C GLN A 165 7.67 21.22 -22.53
N THR A 166 6.57 20.45 -22.57
CA THR A 166 6.62 18.98 -22.45
C THR A 166 7.28 18.38 -23.68
N THR A 167 6.86 18.79 -24.87
CA THR A 167 7.46 18.37 -26.14
C THR A 167 8.94 18.77 -26.20
N GLN A 168 9.28 20.00 -25.84
CA GLN A 168 10.67 20.44 -25.79
C GLN A 168 11.51 19.62 -24.81
N LEU A 169 11.03 19.38 -23.58
CA LEU A 169 11.74 18.59 -22.58
C LEU A 169 12.05 17.17 -23.08
N ARG A 170 11.10 16.53 -23.76
CA ARG A 170 11.24 15.16 -24.28
C ARG A 170 12.21 15.07 -25.46
N ASN A 171 12.47 16.18 -26.15
CA ASN A 171 13.45 16.26 -27.23
C ASN A 171 14.89 16.53 -26.74
N ILE A 172 15.09 16.82 -25.45
CA ILE A 172 16.43 17.03 -24.88
C ILE A 172 17.05 15.68 -24.50
N SER A 173 18.06 15.26 -25.26
CA SER A 173 18.77 14.00 -25.01
C SER A 173 19.72 14.05 -23.80
N ASP A 174 20.34 15.21 -23.55
CA ASP A 174 21.27 15.36 -22.42
C ASP A 174 20.51 15.39 -21.09
N LYS A 175 20.83 14.47 -20.18
CA LYS A 175 20.12 14.33 -18.90
C LYS A 175 20.30 15.55 -18.00
N LYS A 176 21.43 16.24 -18.05
CA LYS A 176 21.70 17.41 -17.20
C LYS A 176 20.92 18.61 -17.72
N GLU A 177 20.91 18.83 -19.02
CA GLU A 177 20.11 19.85 -19.70
C GLU A 177 18.61 19.60 -19.49
N SER A 178 18.14 18.36 -19.66
CA SER A 178 16.73 17.98 -19.43
C SER A 178 16.30 18.27 -17.99
N ARG A 179 17.13 17.93 -16.99
CA ARG A 179 16.87 18.26 -15.58
C ARG A 179 16.83 19.76 -15.32
N ALA A 180 17.77 20.53 -15.88
CA ALA A 180 17.81 21.98 -15.74
C ALA A 180 16.61 22.66 -16.42
N PHE A 181 16.24 22.21 -17.62
CA PHE A 181 15.07 22.69 -18.35
C PHE A 181 13.78 22.41 -17.57
N LYS A 182 13.61 21.18 -17.06
CA LYS A 182 12.45 20.81 -16.23
C LYS A 182 12.34 21.71 -15.00
N ALA A 183 13.45 21.88 -14.26
CA ALA A 183 13.49 22.72 -13.08
C ALA A 183 13.20 24.21 -13.35
N LYS A 184 13.54 24.70 -14.55
CA LYS A 184 13.36 26.10 -14.93
C LYS A 184 11.96 26.44 -15.47
N ASN A 185 11.33 25.52 -16.20
CA ASN A 185 10.18 25.85 -17.05
C ASN A 185 8.83 25.23 -16.60
N PHE A 186 8.82 24.28 -15.66
CA PHE A 186 7.58 23.62 -15.25
C PHE A 186 7.05 24.21 -13.94
N ASN A 187 5.78 24.61 -13.96
CA ASN A 187 5.02 24.82 -12.75
C ASN A 187 4.88 23.51 -11.99
N TYR A 188 4.65 23.59 -10.68
CA TYR A 188 4.52 22.41 -9.85
C TYR A 188 3.52 22.62 -8.73
N VAL A 189 2.98 21.53 -8.21
CA VAL A 189 2.07 21.51 -7.05
C VAL A 189 2.68 20.71 -5.91
N THR A 190 2.13 20.89 -4.71
CA THR A 190 2.40 20.05 -3.54
C THR A 190 1.12 19.32 -3.15
N PHE A 191 0.81 18.19 -3.80
CA PHE A 191 -0.48 17.51 -3.65
C PHE A 191 -0.88 17.27 -2.19
N SER A 192 0.08 17.06 -1.30
CA SER A 192 -0.13 16.80 0.13
C SER A 192 -0.75 17.95 0.90
N GLY A 193 -0.77 19.19 0.40
CA GLY A 193 -1.42 20.27 1.12
C GLY A 193 -1.18 21.69 0.60
N THR A 194 -1.70 22.62 1.40
CA THR A 194 -1.49 24.07 1.26
C THR A 194 -0.35 24.52 2.15
N PHE A 195 0.43 25.48 1.67
CA PHE A 195 1.67 25.91 2.30
C PHE A 195 1.80 27.43 2.24
N SER A 196 2.48 28.03 3.22
CA SER A 196 2.90 29.44 3.16
C SER A 196 4.20 29.63 2.37
N SER A 197 5.04 28.59 2.31
CA SER A 197 6.19 28.44 1.42
C SER A 197 6.51 26.96 1.23
N ARG A 198 7.25 26.57 0.18
CA ARG A 198 7.58 25.15 -0.05
C ARG A 198 8.62 24.60 0.95
N LYS A 199 8.17 24.29 2.16
CA LYS A 199 8.88 23.60 3.24
C LYS A 199 7.89 22.81 4.08
N ASP A 200 8.32 21.71 4.68
CA ASP A 200 7.45 20.86 5.48
C ASP A 200 6.88 21.60 6.71
N GLU A 201 7.70 22.44 7.35
CA GLU A 201 7.29 23.25 8.51
C GLU A 201 6.32 24.38 8.15
N ALA A 202 6.19 24.69 6.86
CA ALA A 202 5.31 25.73 6.34
C ALA A 202 3.95 25.19 5.86
N LEU A 203 3.65 23.92 6.15
CA LEU A 203 2.34 23.30 5.90
C LEU A 203 1.26 24.05 6.69
N ILE A 204 0.26 24.57 5.98
CA ILE A 204 -0.92 25.21 6.57
C ILE A 204 -2.00 24.16 6.84
N LYS A 205 -2.30 23.35 5.81
CA LYS A 205 -3.31 22.29 5.90
C LYS A 205 -2.99 21.16 4.93
N HIS A 206 -2.97 19.93 5.46
CA HIS A 206 -2.84 18.74 4.64
C HIS A 206 -4.12 18.47 3.84
N SER A 207 -3.98 18.12 2.56
CA SER A 207 -5.11 17.89 1.64
C SER A 207 -5.78 16.52 1.83
N GLY A 208 -5.04 15.56 2.39
CA GLY A 208 -5.44 14.15 2.43
C GLY A 208 -4.93 13.37 1.22
N TYR A 209 -4.15 13.98 0.33
CA TYR A 209 -3.53 13.28 -0.79
C TYR A 209 -2.07 12.91 -0.52
N LEU A 210 -1.65 11.83 -1.16
CA LEU A 210 -0.26 11.42 -1.28
C LEU A 210 0.06 11.26 -2.77
N ALA A 211 1.19 11.83 -3.20
CA ALA A 211 1.69 11.69 -4.56
C ALA A 211 2.91 10.77 -4.60
N LEU A 212 2.86 9.78 -5.47
CA LEU A 212 3.89 8.77 -5.67
C LEU A 212 4.49 8.96 -7.06
N ASP A 213 5.82 9.04 -7.11
CA ASP A 213 6.58 9.24 -8.34
C ASP A 213 7.28 7.94 -8.73
N PHE A 214 7.02 7.50 -9.96
CA PHE A 214 7.63 6.33 -10.58
C PHE A 214 8.49 6.82 -11.75
N ASP A 215 9.81 6.67 -11.62
CA ASP A 215 10.77 7.07 -12.65
C ASP A 215 11.32 5.85 -13.41
N HIS A 216 11.71 6.07 -14.67
CA HIS A 216 12.43 5.09 -15.49
C HIS A 216 11.70 3.74 -15.65
N LEU A 217 10.39 3.82 -15.87
CA LEU A 217 9.55 2.67 -16.14
C LEU A 217 9.80 2.14 -17.55
N GLY A 218 10.02 0.82 -17.66
CA GLY A 218 10.12 0.15 -18.96
C GLY A 218 8.79 0.13 -19.72
N ASP A 219 7.68 -0.07 -19.01
CA ASP A 219 6.32 -0.07 -19.55
C ASP A 219 5.39 0.73 -18.63
N CYS A 220 5.15 2.00 -18.97
CA CYS A 220 4.24 2.82 -18.16
C CYS A 220 2.77 2.41 -18.35
N ASP A 221 2.38 1.87 -19.51
CA ASP A 221 0.96 1.63 -19.79
C ASP A 221 0.47 0.38 -19.04
N ALA A 222 1.33 -0.64 -18.91
CA ALA A 222 1.10 -1.79 -18.05
C ALA A 222 0.96 -1.37 -16.58
N LEU A 223 1.91 -0.58 -16.04
CA LEU A 223 1.84 -0.13 -14.64
C LEU A 223 0.62 0.77 -14.42
N LYS A 224 0.33 1.69 -15.34
CA LYS A 224 -0.85 2.56 -15.27
C LYS A 224 -2.13 1.74 -15.14
N THR A 225 -2.29 0.71 -15.99
CA THR A 225 -3.44 -0.19 -15.93
C THR A 225 -3.51 -0.94 -14.60
N ALA A 226 -2.37 -1.41 -14.09
CA ALA A 226 -2.29 -2.12 -12.83
C ALA A 226 -2.65 -1.24 -11.61
N LEU A 227 -2.21 0.02 -11.60
CA LEU A 227 -2.52 1.00 -10.55
C LEU A 227 -3.99 1.44 -10.59
N LEU A 228 -4.59 1.61 -11.77
CA LEU A 228 -6.01 1.94 -11.90
C LEU A 228 -6.93 0.82 -11.40
N ASN A 229 -6.45 -0.43 -11.41
CA ASN A 229 -7.17 -1.60 -10.92
C ASN A 229 -6.66 -2.06 -9.54
N ASP A 230 -5.90 -1.22 -8.83
CA ASP A 230 -5.40 -1.55 -7.49
C ASP A 230 -6.59 -1.84 -6.54
N PRO A 231 -6.56 -2.97 -5.79
CA PRO A 231 -7.69 -3.37 -4.96
C PRO A 231 -7.77 -2.64 -3.60
N PHE A 232 -6.71 -1.95 -3.18
CA PHE A 232 -6.61 -1.27 -1.89
C PHE A 232 -6.71 0.25 -2.01
N PHE A 233 -6.14 0.83 -3.08
CA PHE A 233 -6.07 2.27 -3.27
C PHE A 233 -6.89 2.71 -4.48
N GLU A 234 -7.88 3.56 -4.21
CA GLU A 234 -8.59 4.24 -5.29
C GLU A 234 -7.68 5.33 -5.88
N THR A 235 -7.46 5.28 -7.19
CA THR A 235 -6.69 6.31 -7.88
C THR A 235 -7.49 7.62 -7.90
N GLU A 236 -6.89 8.71 -7.43
CA GLU A 236 -7.46 10.05 -7.48
C GLU A 236 -7.06 10.79 -8.76
N LEU A 237 -5.78 10.70 -9.12
CA LEU A 237 -5.19 11.26 -10.33
C LEU A 237 -4.00 10.38 -10.78
N LEU A 238 -3.83 10.16 -12.08
CA LEU A 238 -2.70 9.40 -12.62
C LEU A 238 -2.31 9.91 -14.00
N PHE A 239 -1.06 10.34 -14.14
CA PHE A 239 -0.56 10.94 -15.39
C PHE A 239 0.91 10.61 -15.64
N ARG A 240 1.33 10.75 -16.90
CA ARG A 240 2.69 10.53 -17.36
C ARG A 240 3.61 11.65 -16.88
N SER A 241 4.80 11.28 -16.39
CA SER A 241 5.78 12.25 -15.89
C SER A 241 6.26 13.19 -17.00
N PRO A 242 6.82 14.38 -16.67
CA PRO A 242 7.30 15.32 -17.68
C PRO A 242 8.30 14.72 -18.67
N SER A 243 9.19 13.87 -18.19
CA SER A 243 10.21 13.20 -19.01
C SER A 243 9.63 12.09 -19.92
N GLY A 244 8.40 11.64 -19.67
CA GLY A 244 7.67 10.67 -20.50
C GLY A 244 7.91 9.21 -20.13
N ASP A 245 8.96 8.91 -19.38
CA ASP A 245 9.40 7.56 -18.97
C ASP A 245 8.96 7.18 -17.55
N GLY A 246 7.97 7.88 -16.99
CA GLY A 246 7.50 7.66 -15.62
C GLY A 246 6.02 7.96 -15.45
N LEU A 247 5.50 7.68 -14.25
CA LEU A 247 4.13 7.95 -13.85
C LEU A 247 4.10 8.73 -12.53
N LYS A 248 3.07 9.56 -12.39
CA LYS A 248 2.72 10.23 -11.13
C LYS A 248 1.35 9.77 -10.68
N TRP A 249 1.29 9.13 -9.52
CA TRP A 249 0.08 8.53 -8.99
C TRP A 249 -0.34 9.24 -7.71
N VAL A 250 -1.55 9.79 -7.69
CA VAL A 250 -2.12 10.49 -6.54
C VAL A 250 -3.25 9.65 -5.97
N ILE A 251 -3.20 9.44 -4.66
CA ILE A 251 -4.16 8.64 -3.89
C ILE A 251 -4.57 9.40 -2.62
N SER A 252 -5.72 9.03 -2.05
CA SER A 252 -6.17 9.55 -0.75
C SER A 252 -5.58 8.75 0.41
N ILE A 253 -5.20 9.45 1.49
CA ILE A 253 -4.70 8.88 2.74
C ILE A 253 -5.42 9.49 3.94
N ASP A 254 -5.59 8.70 5.00
CA ASP A 254 -6.21 9.17 6.24
C ASP A 254 -5.17 9.62 7.27
N ILE A 255 -4.89 10.92 7.26
CA ILE A 255 -3.92 11.55 8.17
C ILE A 255 -4.36 11.54 9.65
N THR A 256 -5.59 11.14 9.96
CA THR A 256 -6.04 10.97 11.35
C THR A 256 -5.61 9.63 11.93
N GLN A 257 -5.35 8.64 11.08
CA GLN A 257 -4.93 7.30 11.47
C GLN A 257 -3.40 7.17 11.55
N ASN A 258 -2.69 7.74 10.58
CA ASN A 258 -1.23 7.71 10.53
C ASN A 258 -0.71 9.02 9.95
N THR A 259 0.56 9.34 10.24
CA THR A 259 1.24 10.47 9.63
C THR A 259 1.46 10.26 8.13
N HIS A 260 1.70 11.34 7.40
CA HIS A 260 2.03 11.29 5.97
C HIS A 260 3.23 10.36 5.68
N GLN A 261 4.26 10.43 6.54
CA GLN A 261 5.48 9.64 6.38
C GLN A 261 5.24 8.14 6.60
N GLU A 262 4.42 7.78 7.59
CA GLU A 262 4.03 6.39 7.85
C GLU A 262 3.20 5.83 6.71
N TRP A 263 2.23 6.60 6.19
CA TRP A 263 1.48 6.22 4.99
C TRP A 263 2.39 6.02 3.79
N PHE A 264 3.29 6.97 3.53
CA PHE A 264 4.25 6.85 2.44
C PHE A 264 5.11 5.59 2.57
N LEU A 265 5.62 5.28 3.75
CA LEU A 265 6.43 4.08 3.99
C LEU A 265 5.64 2.80 3.77
N ALA A 266 4.42 2.71 4.30
CA ALA A 266 3.56 1.54 4.13
C ALA A 266 3.23 1.30 2.65
N ILE A 267 2.88 2.37 1.93
CA ILE A 267 2.49 2.29 0.51
C ILE A 267 3.71 1.99 -0.37
N LYS A 268 4.87 2.57 -0.06
CA LYS A 268 6.14 2.22 -0.71
C LYS A 268 6.43 0.72 -0.59
N ASN A 269 6.32 0.15 0.61
CA ASN A 269 6.57 -1.28 0.83
C ASN A 269 5.55 -2.16 0.09
N TYR A 270 4.28 -1.75 0.10
CA TYR A 270 3.22 -2.41 -0.67
C TYR A 270 3.52 -2.41 -2.17
N LEU A 271 3.93 -1.27 -2.73
CA LEU A 271 4.25 -1.13 -4.15
C LEU A 271 5.45 -1.98 -4.58
N GLU A 272 6.49 -2.03 -3.74
CA GLU A 272 7.67 -2.85 -4.00
C GLU A 272 7.34 -4.35 -3.94
N THR A 273 6.47 -4.75 -3.03
CA THR A 273 6.04 -6.15 -2.87
C THR A 273 5.07 -6.60 -3.97
N THR A 274 4.12 -5.75 -4.33
CA THR A 274 2.99 -6.11 -5.20
C THR A 274 3.29 -5.89 -6.68
N TYR A 275 3.97 -4.79 -7.01
CA TYR A 275 4.23 -4.38 -8.39
C TYR A 275 5.71 -4.44 -8.77
N HIS A 276 6.59 -4.78 -7.81
CA HIS A 276 8.05 -4.73 -7.97
C HIS A 276 8.54 -3.35 -8.43
N GLN A 277 7.81 -2.30 -8.04
CA GLN A 277 8.13 -0.92 -8.38
C GLN A 277 8.66 -0.18 -7.17
N LYS A 278 9.80 0.49 -7.36
CA LYS A 278 10.38 1.39 -6.36
C LYS A 278 9.89 2.80 -6.62
N VAL A 279 9.48 3.49 -5.55
CA VAL A 279 9.11 4.91 -5.58
C VAL A 279 10.20 5.79 -4.98
N ASP A 280 10.32 7.03 -5.49
CA ASP A 280 11.28 8.01 -4.98
C ASP A 280 11.02 8.29 -3.48
N SER A 281 12.04 8.08 -2.66
CA SER A 281 11.94 8.24 -1.20
C SER A 281 11.70 9.69 -0.76
N ALA A 282 11.90 10.68 -1.65
CA ALA A 282 11.55 12.07 -1.39
C ALA A 282 10.03 12.30 -1.34
N GLY A 283 9.20 11.35 -1.80
CA GLY A 283 7.74 11.41 -1.67
C GLY A 283 7.23 11.37 -0.22
N LYS A 284 8.09 11.09 0.76
CA LYS A 284 7.77 11.14 2.19
C LYS A 284 7.59 12.57 2.73
N ASP A 285 8.14 13.57 2.04
CA ASP A 285 8.13 14.97 2.48
C ASP A 285 6.81 15.61 2.04
N VAL A 286 6.07 16.22 2.97
CA VAL A 286 4.73 16.80 2.65
C VAL A 286 4.84 17.93 1.63
N SER A 287 5.96 18.65 1.60
CA SER A 287 6.23 19.74 0.65
C SER A 287 6.75 19.27 -0.71
N ARG A 288 6.68 17.97 -1.02
CA ARG A 288 7.26 17.41 -2.24
C ARG A 288 6.65 18.04 -3.49
N ALA A 289 7.53 18.62 -4.31
CA ALA A 289 7.17 19.23 -5.57
C ALA A 289 6.81 18.17 -6.63
N CYS A 290 5.68 18.38 -7.29
CA CYS A 290 5.23 17.59 -8.42
C CYS A 290 5.03 18.48 -9.66
N PHE A 291 5.92 18.40 -10.64
CA PHE A 291 5.81 19.15 -11.89
C PHE A 291 4.56 18.76 -12.69
N LEU A 292 3.96 19.73 -13.35
CA LEU A 292 2.76 19.57 -14.18
C LEU A 292 3.13 19.54 -15.68
N PRO A 293 3.16 18.37 -16.33
CA PRO A 293 3.35 18.28 -17.77
C PRO A 293 2.04 18.34 -18.53
N ASN A 294 2.12 18.26 -19.86
CA ASN A 294 0.98 17.89 -20.68
C ASN A 294 0.87 16.36 -20.76
N ASP A 295 -0.33 15.84 -20.53
CA ASP A 295 -0.67 14.43 -20.75
C ASP A 295 -2.13 14.31 -21.18
N THR A 296 -2.37 14.04 -22.46
CA THR A 296 -3.71 13.85 -23.01
C THR A 296 -4.38 12.55 -22.54
N GLN A 297 -3.62 11.65 -21.93
CA GLN A 297 -4.13 10.39 -21.38
C GLN A 297 -4.27 10.44 -19.86
N ILE A 298 -4.17 11.61 -19.22
CA ILE A 298 -4.36 11.75 -17.77
C ILE A 298 -5.69 11.12 -17.32
N PHE A 299 -5.62 10.34 -16.25
CA PHE A 299 -6.78 9.85 -15.54
C PHE A 299 -7.08 10.74 -14.33
N ILE A 300 -8.36 11.04 -14.13
CA ILE A 300 -8.92 11.59 -12.89
C ILE A 300 -10.06 10.70 -12.44
N ASN A 301 -10.21 10.54 -11.12
CA ASN A 301 -11.35 9.83 -10.58
C ASN A 301 -12.67 10.52 -11.04
N PRO A 302 -13.63 9.78 -11.63
CA PRO A 302 -14.89 10.34 -12.11
C PRO A 302 -15.69 11.13 -11.06
N LYS A 303 -15.47 10.88 -9.76
CA LYS A 303 -16.14 11.64 -8.67
C LYS A 303 -15.86 13.14 -8.70
N TYR A 304 -14.77 13.58 -9.31
CA TYR A 304 -14.45 15.02 -9.46
C TYR A 304 -15.05 15.68 -10.71
N LEU A 305 -15.64 14.88 -11.61
CA LEU A 305 -16.26 15.38 -12.85
C LEU A 305 -17.78 15.54 -12.73
N GLN A 306 -18.37 15.06 -11.65
CA GLN A 306 -19.79 15.17 -11.37
C GLN A 306 -20.10 16.56 -10.78
N LYS A 307 -21.21 17.16 -11.22
CA LYS A 307 -21.66 18.50 -10.82
C LYS A 307 -22.33 18.50 -9.45
#